data_AF-A0A318T6E0-F1
#
_entry.id   AF-A0A318T6E0-F1
#
_cell.length_a   1.000
_cell.length_b   1.000
_cell.length_c   1.000
_cell.angle_alpha   90.00
_cell.angle_beta   90.00
_cell.angle_gamma   90.00
#
_symmetry.space_group_name_H-M   'P 1'
#
loop_
_entity.id
_entity.type
_entity.pdbx_description
1 polymer ?
#
loop_
_entity_poly.entity_id
_entity_poly.type
_entity_poly.pdbx_seq_one_letter_code
_entity_poly.pdbx_strand_id
1 'polypeptide(L)'
;MLDSTTTILAMTPAWQDHLSPGDIVSFRFPVREAGPGDRLKARPCLVLEIEEMAGQRFALLAYGTSSPRRANWGYEVHALHHEDHATFGLDRPTRFIGKRRLMVSLDNSGFASCRGTGSPVLGQLSGGPAERLLVVRARIQAERDMAAEMFADRRRRRMAPVVVERRRPKQMIRAGGAA
;
A
#
# COMPACT_ATOMS: atom_id res chain seq x y z
N MET A 1 -3.78 11.61 23.21
CA MET A 1 -2.72 11.48 24.23
C MET A 1 -2.31 10.01 24.44
N LEU A 2 -2.25 9.18 23.37
CA LEU A 2 -1.81 7.77 23.45
C LEU A 2 -0.73 7.41 22.40
N ASP A 3 -0.31 8.35 21.54
CA ASP A 3 0.48 7.99 20.36
C ASP A 3 1.99 7.96 20.60
N SER A 4 2.51 8.83 21.47
CA SER A 4 3.97 8.93 21.71
C SER A 4 4.61 7.69 22.34
N THR A 5 3.85 6.94 23.15
CA THR A 5 4.36 5.73 23.82
C THR A 5 4.57 4.59 22.82
N THR A 6 3.68 4.44 21.84
CA THR A 6 3.77 3.42 20.79
C THR A 6 4.99 3.67 19.89
N THR A 7 5.27 4.94 19.54
CA THR A 7 6.47 5.31 18.77
C THR A 7 7.76 4.92 19.49
N ILE A 8 7.85 5.20 20.81
CA ILE A 8 9.05 4.90 21.60
C ILE A 8 9.34 3.40 21.60
N LEU A 9 8.30 2.56 21.68
CA LEU A 9 8.44 1.11 21.61
C LEU A 9 8.83 0.62 20.20
N ALA A 10 8.30 1.25 19.16
CA ALA A 10 8.68 0.98 17.77
C ALA A 10 10.14 1.40 17.48
N MET A 11 10.73 2.30 18.26
CA MET A 11 12.14 2.70 18.15
C MET A 11 13.09 1.81 18.97
N THR A 12 12.71 0.56 19.24
CA THR A 12 13.55 -0.45 19.92
C THR A 12 13.84 -1.65 19.00
N PRO A 13 14.71 -2.60 19.39
CA PRO A 13 14.91 -3.84 18.63
C PRO A 13 13.64 -4.69 18.43
N ALA A 14 12.58 -4.48 19.22
CA ALA A 14 11.27 -5.14 19.09
C ALA A 14 10.29 -4.37 18.18
N TRP A 15 10.81 -3.53 17.27
CA TRP A 15 10.02 -2.64 16.44
C TRP A 15 8.94 -3.34 15.62
N GLN A 16 9.17 -4.59 15.20
CA GLN A 16 8.22 -5.36 14.40
C GLN A 16 6.89 -5.53 15.12
N ASP A 17 6.89 -5.65 16.44
CA ASP A 17 5.69 -5.86 17.24
C ASP A 17 4.87 -4.58 17.39
N HIS A 18 5.54 -3.43 17.35
CA HIS A 18 4.94 -2.13 17.65
C HIS A 18 4.72 -1.25 16.40
N LEU A 19 5.17 -1.69 15.23
CA LEU A 19 5.00 -0.94 13.99
C LEU A 19 3.52 -0.73 13.65
N SER A 20 3.18 0.50 13.28
CA SER A 20 1.83 0.98 13.05
C SER A 20 1.74 1.89 11.82
N PRO A 21 0.54 2.04 11.21
CA PRO A 21 0.31 3.05 10.18
C PRO A 21 0.66 4.45 10.70
N GLY A 22 1.42 5.21 9.90
CA GLY A 22 1.93 6.53 10.29
C GLY A 22 3.38 6.51 10.73
N ASP A 23 3.93 5.36 11.10
CA ASP A 23 5.36 5.24 11.38
C ASP A 23 6.18 5.45 10.11
N ILE A 24 7.33 6.07 10.29
CA ILE A 24 8.31 6.33 9.24
C ILE A 24 9.49 5.41 9.50
N VAL A 25 9.82 4.59 8.51
CA VAL A 25 10.91 3.61 8.58
C VAL A 25 11.98 3.91 7.54
N SER A 26 13.22 3.57 7.86
CA SER A 26 14.32 3.54 6.91
C SER A 26 14.31 2.21 6.16
N PHE A 27 14.04 2.27 4.85
CA PHE A 27 13.93 1.08 4.00
C PHE A 27 14.65 1.27 2.66
N ARG A 28 15.27 0.19 2.16
CA ARG A 28 15.93 0.14 0.85
C ARG A 28 14.92 -0.10 -0.27
N PHE A 29 14.16 0.95 -0.60
CA PHE A 29 13.08 0.87 -1.58
C PHE A 29 13.64 0.69 -3.02
N PRO A 30 13.15 -0.30 -3.80
CA PRO A 30 13.57 -0.50 -5.18
C PRO A 30 12.95 0.56 -6.09
N VAL A 31 13.63 1.70 -6.22
CA VAL A 31 13.26 2.73 -7.21
C VAL A 31 13.92 2.37 -8.54
N ARG A 32 13.21 2.59 -9.65
CA ARG A 32 13.64 2.32 -11.05
C ARG A 32 14.97 3.01 -11.48
N GLU A 33 15.63 3.75 -10.61
CA GLU A 33 16.84 4.54 -10.88
C GLU A 33 18.15 3.85 -10.43
N ALA A 34 18.10 2.67 -9.80
CA ALA A 34 19.32 1.97 -9.40
C ALA A 34 19.96 1.25 -10.61
N GLY A 35 21.22 1.57 -10.89
CA GLY A 35 22.00 0.88 -11.92
C GLY A 35 22.45 -0.52 -11.47
N PRO A 36 22.96 -1.37 -12.39
CA PRO A 36 23.54 -2.66 -12.04
C PRO A 36 24.73 -2.47 -11.09
N GLY A 37 24.64 -3.02 -9.87
CA GLY A 37 25.70 -2.95 -8.85
C GLY A 37 25.47 -1.93 -7.72
N ASP A 38 24.48 -1.04 -7.85
CA ASP A 38 24.16 -0.09 -6.78
C ASP A 38 23.40 -0.77 -5.64
N ARG A 39 23.96 -0.72 -4.43
CA ARG A 39 23.19 -1.06 -3.23
C ARG A 39 22.06 -0.05 -3.08
N LEU A 40 20.82 -0.54 -3.10
CA LEU A 40 19.63 0.30 -2.95
C LEU A 40 19.78 1.22 -1.72
N LYS A 41 19.73 2.54 -1.96
CA LYS A 41 19.85 3.55 -0.93
C LYS A 41 18.69 3.43 0.06
N ALA A 42 19.00 3.39 1.35
CA ALA A 42 18.00 3.49 2.41
C ALA A 42 17.35 4.88 2.39
N ARG A 43 16.03 4.92 2.48
CA ARG A 43 15.23 6.15 2.39
C ARG A 43 14.10 6.09 3.43
N PRO A 44 13.62 7.26 3.89
CA PRO A 44 12.41 7.29 4.69
C PRO A 44 11.24 6.73 3.86
N CYS A 45 10.48 5.82 4.45
CA CYS A 45 9.27 5.23 3.90
C CYS A 45 8.17 5.34 4.94
N LEU A 46 6.98 5.72 4.51
CA LEU A 46 5.81 5.79 5.37
C LEU A 46 5.10 4.44 5.38
N VAL A 47 4.80 3.94 6.57
CA VAL A 47 3.92 2.79 6.77
C VAL A 47 2.49 3.25 6.53
N LEU A 48 1.88 2.74 5.46
CA LEU A 48 0.48 3.01 5.13
C LEU A 48 -0.46 2.03 5.83
N GLU A 49 -0.07 0.76 5.95
CA GLU A 49 -0.90 -0.31 6.50
C GLU A 49 -0.02 -1.42 7.07
N ILE A 50 -0.54 -2.14 8.07
CA ILE A 50 0.04 -3.40 8.56
C ILE A 50 -0.98 -4.50 8.28
N GLU A 51 -0.57 -5.55 7.59
CA GLU A 51 -1.41 -6.70 7.27
C GLU A 51 -0.80 -7.97 7.87
N GLU A 52 -1.63 -8.85 8.42
CA GLU A 52 -1.21 -10.17 8.88
C GLU A 52 -1.70 -11.23 7.89
N MET A 53 -0.77 -12.04 7.38
CA MET A 53 -1.06 -13.11 6.42
C MET A 53 -0.33 -14.38 6.86
N ALA A 54 -1.07 -15.46 7.09
CA ALA A 54 -0.53 -16.75 7.52
C ALA A 54 0.43 -16.67 8.74
N GLY A 55 0.10 -15.81 9.72
CA GLY A 55 0.90 -15.61 10.94
C GLY A 55 2.17 -14.75 10.74
N GLN A 56 2.38 -14.19 9.55
CA GLN A 56 3.46 -13.23 9.30
C GLN A 56 2.90 -11.82 9.09
N ARG A 57 3.59 -10.82 9.64
CA ARG A 57 3.24 -9.42 9.49
C ARG A 57 3.94 -8.80 8.28
N PHE A 58 3.19 -7.96 7.57
CA PHE A 58 3.64 -7.23 6.40
C PHE A 58 3.32 -5.75 6.56
N ALA A 59 4.19 -4.89 6.03
CA ALA A 59 3.96 -3.46 5.95
C ALA A 59 3.75 -3.03 4.49
N LEU A 60 2.71 -2.23 4.26
CA LEU A 60 2.52 -1.52 3.01
C LEU A 60 3.27 -0.19 3.07
N LEU A 61 4.40 -0.09 2.37
CA LEU A 61 5.29 1.06 2.44
C LEU A 61 5.13 2.00 1.24
N ALA A 62 5.16 3.30 1.49
CA ALA A 62 5.31 4.34 0.46
C ALA A 62 6.65 5.06 0.62
N TYR A 63 7.46 5.11 -0.44
CA TYR A 63 8.75 5.78 -0.35
C TYR A 63 8.63 7.31 -0.27
N GLY A 64 9.53 7.91 0.50
CA GLY A 64 9.69 9.35 0.62
C GLY A 64 10.60 9.94 -0.46
N THR A 65 10.24 11.12 -0.97
CA THR A 65 11.08 11.92 -1.87
C THR A 65 11.06 13.40 -1.47
N SER A 66 12.21 14.04 -1.55
CA SER A 66 12.37 15.50 -1.47
C SER A 66 12.34 16.18 -2.84
N SER A 67 12.29 15.40 -3.92
CA SER A 67 12.23 15.97 -5.27
C SER A 67 10.90 16.69 -5.50
N PRO A 68 10.91 17.94 -6.00
CA PRO A 68 9.69 18.68 -6.33
C PRO A 68 9.04 18.18 -7.63
N ARG A 69 9.69 17.26 -8.36
CA ARG A 69 9.18 16.74 -9.64
C ARG A 69 7.87 15.96 -9.42
N ARG A 70 6.93 16.18 -10.33
CA ARG A 70 5.57 15.62 -10.32
C ARG A 70 5.47 14.19 -10.88
N ALA A 71 6.59 13.61 -11.30
CA ALA A 71 6.64 12.22 -11.69
C ALA A 71 6.24 11.38 -10.46
N ASN A 72 5.12 10.63 -10.57
CA ASN A 72 4.56 9.72 -9.55
C ASN A 72 3.44 10.26 -8.63
N TRP A 73 2.69 11.27 -9.06
CA TRP A 73 1.50 11.72 -8.33
C TRP A 73 0.42 10.66 -8.08
N GLY A 74 -0.07 10.62 -6.84
CA GLY A 74 -1.20 9.80 -6.37
C GLY A 74 -0.98 9.29 -4.94
N TYR A 75 -2.03 9.37 -4.11
CA TYR A 75 -2.00 8.93 -2.70
C TYR A 75 -0.87 9.58 -1.89
N GLU A 76 -0.66 10.89 -2.08
CA GLU A 76 0.44 11.61 -1.46
C GLU A 76 0.11 12.03 -0.02
N VAL A 77 1.10 11.86 0.85
CA VAL A 77 1.15 12.40 2.21
C VAL A 77 2.37 13.32 2.31
N HIS A 78 2.17 14.55 2.77
CA HIS A 78 3.17 15.61 2.75
C HIS A 78 3.63 15.93 4.17
N ALA A 79 4.91 15.71 4.45
CA ALA A 79 5.61 16.18 5.63
C ALA A 79 6.55 17.34 5.23
N LEU A 80 5.95 18.46 4.81
CA LEU A 80 6.66 19.55 4.13
C LEU A 80 7.02 20.73 5.03
N HIS A 81 6.33 20.90 6.16
CA HIS A 81 6.56 22.06 7.01
C HIS A 81 7.92 21.94 7.72
N HIS A 82 8.67 23.05 7.73
CA HIS A 82 10.04 23.05 8.27
C HIS A 82 10.07 22.74 9.77
N GLU A 83 9.04 23.15 10.50
CA GLU A 83 8.94 22.90 11.95
C GLU A 83 8.51 21.46 12.27
N ASP A 84 7.82 20.78 11.35
CA ASP A 84 7.19 19.48 11.63
C ASP A 84 8.07 18.28 11.22
N HIS A 85 8.83 18.39 10.13
CA HIS A 85 9.55 17.21 9.59
C HIS A 85 10.59 16.65 10.57
N ALA A 86 11.27 17.51 11.32
CA ALA A 86 12.19 17.07 12.37
C ALA A 86 11.46 16.30 13.50
N THR A 87 10.23 16.69 13.85
CA THR A 87 9.42 15.99 14.86
C THR A 87 8.99 14.60 14.41
N PHE A 88 8.94 14.36 13.10
CA PHE A 88 8.66 13.05 12.51
C PHE A 88 9.92 12.20 12.31
N GLY A 89 11.10 12.67 12.76
CA GLY A 89 12.37 11.98 12.56
C GLY A 89 12.94 12.10 11.15
N LEU A 90 12.51 13.10 10.37
CA LEU A 90 13.02 13.37 9.03
C LEU A 90 14.08 14.48 9.06
N ASP A 91 15.07 14.37 8.17
CA ASP A 91 16.15 15.35 8.01
C ASP A 91 15.76 16.53 7.09
N ARG A 92 14.68 16.38 6.32
CA ARG A 92 14.21 17.37 5.36
C ARG A 92 12.72 17.22 5.04
N PRO A 93 12.08 18.25 4.47
CA PRO A 93 10.75 18.15 3.89
C PRO A 93 10.60 16.96 2.94
N THR A 94 9.64 16.08 3.21
CA THR A 94 9.48 14.81 2.50
C THR A 94 8.04 14.59 2.04
N ARG A 95 7.88 14.12 0.80
CA ARG A 95 6.60 13.67 0.24
C ARG A 95 6.61 12.16 0.12
N PHE A 96 5.63 11.49 0.71
CA PHE A 96 5.46 10.04 0.60
C PHE A 96 4.51 9.71 -0.54
N ILE A 97 4.92 8.79 -1.42
CA ILE A 97 4.25 8.52 -2.69
C ILE A 97 3.51 7.17 -2.65
N GLY A 98 2.24 7.18 -2.23
CA GLY A 98 1.44 5.94 -2.10
C GLY A 98 1.07 5.26 -3.43
N LYS A 99 1.18 5.96 -4.58
CA LYS A 99 0.96 5.34 -5.91
C LYS A 99 1.98 4.24 -6.22
N ARG A 100 3.19 4.34 -5.69
CA ARG A 100 4.26 3.34 -5.86
C ARG A 100 4.56 2.69 -4.52
N ARG A 101 3.54 2.09 -3.93
CA ARG A 101 3.63 1.36 -2.65
C ARG A 101 4.08 -0.08 -2.84
N LEU A 102 4.73 -0.64 -1.84
CA LEU A 102 5.24 -2.00 -1.82
C LEU A 102 4.80 -2.70 -0.53
N MET A 103 4.27 -3.92 -0.64
CA MET A 103 4.03 -4.78 0.51
C MET A 103 5.31 -5.56 0.82
N VAL A 104 5.80 -5.49 2.06
CA VAL A 104 7.04 -6.17 2.48
C VAL A 104 6.83 -6.88 3.80
N SER A 105 7.42 -8.08 3.95
CA SER A 105 7.49 -8.75 5.25
C SER A 105 8.34 -7.91 6.22
N LEU A 106 7.97 -7.87 7.50
CA LEU A 106 8.76 -7.18 8.53
C LEU A 106 10.15 -7.81 8.76
N ASP A 107 10.37 -9.04 8.30
CA ASP A 107 11.67 -9.73 8.37
C ASP A 107 12.62 -9.38 7.19
N ASN A 108 12.18 -8.51 6.28
CA ASN A 108 12.93 -8.19 5.08
C ASN A 108 14.23 -7.41 5.40
N SER A 109 15.36 -7.87 4.87
CA SER A 109 16.68 -7.22 5.07
C SER A 109 16.82 -5.82 4.46
N GLY A 110 15.80 -5.36 3.73
CA GLY A 110 15.66 -4.00 3.24
C GLY A 110 15.44 -2.96 4.34
N PHE A 111 14.91 -3.35 5.50
CA PHE A 111 14.86 -2.49 6.68
C PHE A 111 16.28 -2.15 7.14
N ALA A 112 16.58 -0.86 7.27
CA ALA A 112 17.92 -0.39 7.58
C ALA A 112 17.91 0.27 8.97
N SER A 113 18.33 -0.48 9.99
CA SER A 113 18.39 0.00 11.37
C SER A 113 19.31 1.20 11.54
N CYS A 114 18.86 2.18 12.31
CA CYS A 114 19.70 3.28 12.78
C CYS A 114 20.58 2.80 13.94
N ARG A 115 21.87 3.19 13.94
CA ARG A 115 22.83 2.75 14.98
C ARG A 115 22.44 3.20 16.40
N GLY A 116 21.74 4.32 16.54
CA GLY A 116 21.34 4.86 17.85
C GLY A 116 20.15 4.14 18.50
N THR A 117 19.21 3.62 17.70
CA THR A 117 17.97 2.98 18.19
C THR A 117 17.95 1.47 18.03
N GLY A 118 18.79 0.91 17.15
CA GLY A 118 18.72 -0.50 16.74
C GLY A 118 17.48 -0.82 15.89
N SER A 119 16.60 0.16 15.68
CA SER A 119 15.34 0.05 14.94
C SER A 119 15.45 0.74 13.58
N PRO A 120 14.74 0.27 12.54
CA PRO A 120 14.57 1.02 11.29
C PRO A 120 13.58 2.19 11.45
N VAL A 121 12.82 2.27 12.55
CA VAL A 121 11.83 3.34 12.79
C VAL A 121 12.56 4.65 13.09
N LEU A 122 12.25 5.67 12.30
CA LEU A 122 12.79 7.02 12.38
C LEU A 122 11.93 7.94 13.24
N GLY A 123 10.62 7.75 13.19
CA GLY A 123 9.63 8.55 13.90
C GLY A 123 8.23 8.23 13.39
N GLN A 124 7.27 9.11 13.64
CA GLN A 124 5.86 8.92 13.28
C GLN A 124 5.25 10.25 12.84
N LEU A 125 4.31 10.20 11.88
CA LEU A 125 3.52 11.37 11.52
C LEU A 125 2.56 11.78 12.64
N SER A 126 2.36 13.08 12.81
CA SER A 126 1.30 13.65 13.65
C SER A 126 0.64 14.84 12.93
N GLY A 127 -0.44 15.38 13.50
CA GLY A 127 -1.15 16.54 12.95
C GLY A 127 -1.74 16.31 11.55
N GLY A 128 -1.78 17.38 10.74
CA GLY A 128 -2.36 17.35 9.39
C GLY A 128 -1.81 16.25 8.46
N PRO A 129 -0.50 15.93 8.46
CA PRO A 129 0.03 14.78 7.73
C PRO A 129 -0.59 13.43 8.15
N ALA A 130 -0.85 13.22 9.43
CA ALA A 130 -1.51 12.02 9.94
C ALA A 130 -2.99 11.96 9.52
N GLU A 131 -3.71 13.09 9.55
CA GLU A 131 -5.08 13.17 9.02
C GLU A 131 -5.13 12.86 7.53
N ARG A 132 -4.16 13.39 6.76
CA ARG A 132 -4.03 13.09 5.33
C ARG A 132 -3.78 11.60 5.08
N LEU A 133 -2.98 10.96 5.93
CA LEU A 133 -2.75 9.51 5.86
C LEU A 133 -4.06 8.74 6.01
N LEU A 134 -4.93 9.11 6.95
CA LEU A 134 -6.24 8.45 7.13
C LEU A 134 -7.08 8.49 5.83
N VAL A 135 -7.15 9.66 5.18
CA VAL A 135 -7.85 9.82 3.89
C VAL A 135 -7.23 8.95 2.80
N VAL A 136 -5.90 8.91 2.73
CA VAL A 136 -5.17 8.10 1.76
C VAL A 136 -5.42 6.60 1.98
N ARG A 137 -5.38 6.14 3.23
CA ARG A 137 -5.66 4.74 3.60
C ARG A 137 -7.07 4.34 3.22
N ALA A 138 -8.07 5.15 3.61
CA ALA A 138 -9.47 4.89 3.28
C ALA A 138 -9.67 4.73 1.76
N ARG A 139 -9.04 5.59 0.96
CA ARG A 139 -9.12 5.49 -0.50
C ARG A 139 -8.45 4.23 -1.05
N ILE A 140 -7.25 3.90 -0.57
CA ILE A 140 -6.55 2.67 -0.99
C ILE A 140 -7.38 1.43 -0.65
N GLN A 141 -8.01 1.41 0.52
CA GLN A 141 -8.86 0.31 0.95
C GLN A 141 -10.10 0.19 0.07
N ALA A 142 -10.83 1.28 -0.15
CA ALA A 142 -12.01 1.28 -1.02
C ALA A 142 -11.69 0.76 -2.43
N GLU A 143 -10.55 1.15 -3.00
CA GLU A 143 -10.12 0.67 -4.32
C GLU A 143 -9.75 -0.82 -4.32
N ARG A 144 -9.16 -1.33 -3.22
CA ARG A 144 -8.89 -2.76 -3.04
C ARG A 144 -10.20 -3.56 -2.95
N ASP A 145 -11.17 -3.06 -2.20
CA ASP A 145 -12.47 -3.72 -2.03
C ASP A 145 -13.23 -3.80 -3.37
N MET A 146 -13.29 -2.69 -4.12
CA MET A 146 -13.86 -2.66 -5.47
C MET A 146 -13.14 -3.63 -6.41
N ALA A 147 -11.80 -3.70 -6.36
CA ALA A 147 -11.06 -4.65 -7.16
C ALA A 147 -11.39 -6.10 -6.80
N ALA A 148 -11.44 -6.43 -5.50
CA ALA A 148 -11.79 -7.76 -5.01
C ALA A 148 -13.19 -8.20 -5.47
N GLU A 149 -14.18 -7.31 -5.38
CA GLU A 149 -15.54 -7.56 -5.87
C GLU A 149 -15.57 -7.82 -7.37
N MET A 150 -14.87 -6.99 -8.17
CA MET A 150 -14.74 -7.20 -9.62
C MET A 150 -14.09 -8.56 -9.95
N PHE A 151 -13.08 -8.97 -9.20
CA PHE A 151 -12.45 -10.28 -9.39
C PHE A 151 -13.42 -11.43 -9.04
N ALA A 152 -14.16 -11.31 -7.94
CA ALA A 152 -15.16 -12.29 -7.54
C ALA A 152 -16.28 -12.44 -8.58
N ASP A 153 -16.77 -11.31 -9.12
CA ASP A 153 -17.79 -11.31 -10.17
C ASP A 153 -17.32 -11.94 -11.47
N ARG A 154 -16.09 -11.62 -11.91
CA ARG A 154 -15.50 -12.26 -13.09
C ARG A 154 -15.38 -13.77 -12.89
N ARG A 155 -15.01 -14.23 -11.70
CA ARG A 155 -14.96 -15.66 -11.37
C ARG A 155 -16.34 -16.29 -11.39
N ARG A 156 -17.36 -15.67 -10.79
CA ARG A 156 -18.75 -16.13 -10.82
C ARG A 156 -19.28 -16.27 -12.25
N ARG A 157 -19.06 -15.27 -13.11
CA ARG A 157 -19.50 -15.31 -14.52
C ARG A 157 -18.82 -16.40 -15.33
N ARG A 158 -17.53 -16.67 -15.08
CA ARG A 158 -16.78 -17.76 -15.74
C ARG A 158 -17.25 -19.15 -15.31
N MET A 159 -17.70 -19.29 -14.06
CA MET A 159 -18.16 -20.57 -13.51
C MET A 159 -19.67 -20.78 -13.65
N ALA A 160 -20.41 -19.79 -14.14
CA ALA A 160 -21.84 -19.93 -14.37
C ALA A 160 -22.09 -20.94 -15.50
N PRO A 161 -23.01 -21.91 -15.31
CA PRO A 161 -23.34 -22.87 -16.34
C PRO A 161 -23.92 -22.15 -17.56
N VAL A 162 -23.39 -22.44 -18.74
CA VAL A 162 -23.92 -21.91 -20.01
C VAL A 162 -25.26 -22.59 -20.28
N VAL A 163 -26.35 -21.87 -20.09
CA VAL A 163 -27.69 -22.34 -20.46
C VAL A 163 -27.90 -22.07 -21.95
N VAL A 164 -27.94 -23.14 -22.76
CA VAL A 164 -28.26 -23.05 -24.19
C VAL A 164 -29.75 -23.35 -24.38
N GLU A 165 -30.53 -22.33 -24.72
CA GLU A 165 -31.92 -22.52 -25.12
C GLU A 165 -31.98 -23.10 -26.54
N ARG A 166 -32.29 -24.40 -26.66
CA ARG A 166 -32.54 -25.03 -27.97
C ARG A 166 -33.94 -24.67 -28.45
N ARG A 167 -34.04 -23.69 -29.35
CA ARG A 167 -35.29 -23.43 -30.08
C ARG A 167 -35.59 -24.59 -31.03
N ARG A 168 -36.78 -25.18 -30.89
CA ARG A 168 -37.26 -26.20 -31.84
C ARG A 168 -37.56 -25.53 -33.18
N PRO A 169 -37.18 -26.15 -34.32
CA PRO A 169 -37.57 -25.65 -35.63
C PRO A 169 -39.10 -25.66 -35.74
N LYS A 170 -39.67 -24.58 -36.25
CA LYS A 170 -41.11 -24.47 -36.50
C LYS A 170 -41.47 -25.50 -37.58
N GLN A 171 -42.22 -26.53 -37.22
CA GLN A 171 -42.78 -27.48 -38.19
C GLN A 171 -43.71 -26.69 -39.12
N MET A 172 -43.30 -26.48 -40.37
CA MET A 172 -44.21 -26.06 -41.43
C MET A 172 -45.16 -27.21 -41.70
N ILE A 173 -46.41 -27.06 -41.25
CA ILE A 173 -47.50 -27.93 -41.65
C ILE A 173 -47.72 -27.68 -43.16
N ARG A 174 -47.36 -28.66 -44.00
CA ARG A 174 -47.79 -28.67 -45.40
C ARG A 174 -49.29 -28.93 -45.40
N ALA A 175 -50.08 -27.92 -45.74
CA ALA A 175 -51.47 -28.10 -46.09
C ALA A 175 -51.54 -28.97 -47.36
N GLY A 176 -51.99 -30.20 -47.20
CA GLY A 176 -52.41 -31.04 -48.32
C GLY A 176 -53.73 -30.49 -48.87
N GLY A 177 -53.68 -29.88 -50.04
CA GLY A 177 -54.84 -29.63 -50.88
C GLY A 177 -54.93 -30.76 -51.91
N ALA A 178 -55.96 -31.58 -51.77
CA ALA A 178 -56.37 -32.60 -52.74
C ALA A 178 -57.35 -31.99 -53.76
N ALA A 179 -57.37 -32.62 -54.94
CA ALA A 179 -58.24 -32.45 -56.11
C ALA A 179 -57.88 -31.31 -57.08
#